data_AF-A0A1L5KK82-F1
#
_entry.id   AF-A0A1L5KK82-F1
#
_cell.length_a   1.000
_cell.length_b   1.000
_cell.length_c   1.000
_cell.angle_alpha   90.00
_cell.angle_beta   90.00
_cell.angle_gamma   90.00
#
_symmetry.space_group_name_H-M   'P 1'
#
loop_
_entity.id
_entity.type
_entity.pdbx_description
1 polymer ?
#
loop_
_entity_poly.entity_id
_entity_poly.type
_entity_poly.pdbx_seq_one_letter_code
_entity_poly.pdbx_strand_id
1 'polypeptide(L)'
;KGEGFLIEAIRKYYAEKGMDFAADDIFITNGGSEALIFAVMALCDPGDEIMVFEPFYANYTTFAREFGAKINAVQTNVTDGYHLPDAAAIEAQITPRTKAVLLTNPGNPTGVVYTQEEMDMISAIVRKYDLALIADEVYREFVYDGAYRSFGTMPELADNLIIIDSVSKRYSACGARIGCIISKNKELAKQIIKCCQ
;
A
#
# COMPACT_ATOMS: atom_id res chain seq x y z
N LYS A 1 -4.72 -16.11 7.85
CA LYS A 1 -3.55 -16.36 6.96
C LYS A 1 -4.00 -16.77 5.56
N GLY A 2 -4.86 -17.79 5.42
CA GLY A 2 -5.38 -18.23 4.12
C GLY A 2 -4.91 -19.63 3.75
N GLU A 3 -5.47 -20.17 2.66
CA GLU A 3 -5.14 -21.50 2.16
C GLU A 3 -3.70 -21.55 1.60
N GLY A 4 -2.96 -22.61 1.93
CA GLY A 4 -1.53 -22.73 1.60
C GLY A 4 -1.23 -22.64 0.10
N PHE A 5 -2.10 -23.20 -0.75
CA PHE A 5 -1.90 -23.15 -2.20
C PHE A 5 -2.01 -21.72 -2.76
N LEU A 6 -2.84 -20.85 -2.16
CA LEU A 6 -2.94 -19.44 -2.57
C LEU A 6 -1.68 -18.67 -2.17
N ILE A 7 -1.18 -18.93 -0.95
CA ILE A 7 0.08 -18.33 -0.48
C ILE A 7 1.23 -18.71 -1.41
N GLU A 8 1.38 -20.00 -1.74
CA GLU A 8 2.44 -20.45 -2.65
C GLU A 8 2.30 -19.86 -4.06
N ALA A 9 1.06 -19.69 -4.57
CA ALA A 9 0.83 -19.05 -5.85
C ALA A 9 1.29 -17.58 -5.85
N ILE A 10 1.00 -16.83 -4.77
CA ILE A 10 1.45 -15.44 -4.61
C ILE A 10 2.98 -15.38 -4.46
N ARG A 11 3.57 -16.28 -3.65
CA ARG A 11 5.05 -16.34 -3.51
C ARG A 11 5.74 -16.54 -4.84
N LYS A 12 5.28 -17.53 -5.61
CA LYS A 12 5.82 -17.79 -6.95
C LYS A 12 5.68 -16.56 -7.85
N TYR A 13 4.50 -15.94 -7.84
CA TYR A 13 4.21 -14.75 -8.64
C TYR A 13 5.17 -13.58 -8.36
N TYR A 14 5.45 -13.30 -7.09
CA TYR A 14 6.35 -12.23 -6.69
C TYR A 14 7.83 -12.61 -6.89
N ALA A 15 8.20 -13.87 -6.70
CA ALA A 15 9.56 -14.36 -6.95
C ALA A 15 9.96 -14.20 -8.43
N GLU A 16 9.05 -14.46 -9.38
CA GLU A 16 9.26 -14.22 -10.82
C GLU A 16 9.55 -12.73 -11.15
N LYS A 17 9.29 -11.82 -10.20
CA LYS A 17 9.52 -10.38 -10.32
C LYS A 17 10.66 -9.90 -9.43
N GLY A 18 11.49 -10.83 -8.92
CA GLY A 18 12.63 -10.52 -8.07
C GLY A 18 12.27 -10.13 -6.64
N MET A 19 11.09 -10.50 -6.15
CA MET A 19 10.63 -10.21 -4.79
C MET A 19 10.41 -11.50 -4.02
N ASP A 20 11.35 -11.83 -3.14
CA ASP A 20 11.28 -13.03 -2.31
C ASP A 20 10.55 -12.77 -0.98
N PHE A 21 9.45 -13.50 -0.77
CA PHE A 21 8.64 -13.49 0.44
C PHE A 21 8.54 -14.88 1.05
N ALA A 22 8.59 -14.94 2.38
CA ALA A 22 8.25 -16.14 3.14
C ALA A 22 6.73 -16.35 3.14
N ALA A 23 6.27 -17.58 3.37
CA ALA A 23 4.85 -17.86 3.51
C ALA A 23 4.19 -17.05 4.64
N ASP A 24 4.96 -16.76 5.70
CA ASP A 24 4.52 -15.94 6.83
C ASP A 24 4.51 -14.42 6.56
N ASP A 25 4.98 -13.98 5.39
CA ASP A 25 4.90 -12.58 4.98
C ASP A 25 3.57 -12.26 4.27
N ILE A 26 2.75 -13.29 3.94
CA ILE A 26 1.58 -13.17 3.09
C ILE A 26 0.30 -13.55 3.84
N PHE A 27 -0.71 -12.69 3.73
CA PHE A 27 -2.02 -12.87 4.31
C PHE A 27 -3.07 -12.75 3.22
N ILE A 28 -3.80 -13.84 2.95
CA ILE A 28 -4.92 -13.84 2.01
C ILE A 28 -6.12 -13.14 2.65
N THR A 29 -6.79 -12.32 1.86
CA THR A 29 -7.97 -11.54 2.24
C THR A 29 -9.09 -11.68 1.21
N ASN A 30 -10.29 -11.25 1.59
CA ASN A 30 -11.50 -11.17 0.77
C ASN A 30 -11.46 -9.98 -0.21
N GLY A 31 -10.41 -9.95 -1.05
CA GLY A 31 -10.07 -8.85 -1.94
C GLY A 31 -9.26 -7.74 -1.28
N GLY A 32 -8.78 -6.80 -2.09
CA GLY A 32 -7.94 -5.68 -1.62
C GLY A 32 -8.63 -4.74 -0.62
N SER A 33 -9.96 -4.66 -0.61
CA SER A 33 -10.69 -3.83 0.36
C SER A 33 -10.54 -4.33 1.79
N GLU A 34 -10.63 -5.64 2.03
CA GLU A 34 -10.41 -6.20 3.36
C GLU A 34 -8.93 -6.07 3.77
N ALA A 35 -8.01 -6.20 2.80
CA ALA A 35 -6.59 -5.97 3.03
C ALA A 35 -6.30 -4.54 3.53
N LEU A 36 -6.91 -3.53 2.90
CA LEU A 36 -6.81 -2.14 3.34
C LEU A 36 -7.42 -1.94 4.73
N ILE A 37 -8.59 -2.52 5.00
CA ILE A 37 -9.25 -2.46 6.31
C ILE A 37 -8.33 -3.01 7.40
N PHE A 38 -7.74 -4.19 7.21
CA PHE A 38 -6.82 -4.77 8.18
C PHE A 38 -5.53 -3.96 8.33
N ALA A 39 -5.01 -3.37 7.24
CA ALA A 39 -3.85 -2.49 7.33
C ALA A 39 -4.14 -1.26 8.21
N VAL A 40 -5.28 -0.60 8.00
CA VAL A 40 -5.72 0.54 8.83
C VAL A 40 -5.91 0.11 10.29
N MET A 41 -6.65 -0.97 10.52
CA MET A 41 -6.95 -1.48 11.87
C MET A 41 -5.68 -1.89 12.63
N ALA A 42 -4.67 -2.41 11.94
CA ALA A 42 -3.41 -2.84 12.56
C ALA A 42 -2.46 -1.67 12.87
N LEU A 43 -2.61 -0.53 12.19
CA LEU A 43 -1.68 0.60 12.27
C LEU A 43 -2.19 1.78 13.10
N CYS A 44 -3.50 2.00 13.11
CA CYS A 44 -4.06 3.27 13.57
C CYS A 44 -4.94 3.09 14.80
N ASP A 45 -4.75 4.02 15.75
CA ASP A 45 -5.70 4.29 16.83
C ASP A 45 -6.62 5.47 16.45
N PRO A 46 -7.75 5.66 17.16
CA PRO A 46 -8.61 6.83 16.96
C PRO A 46 -7.84 8.16 17.03
N GLY A 47 -8.00 8.96 15.97
CA GLY A 47 -7.35 10.26 15.79
C GLY A 47 -6.00 10.21 15.08
N ASP A 48 -5.47 9.03 14.78
CA ASP A 48 -4.27 8.91 13.94
C ASP A 48 -4.54 9.27 12.49
N GLU A 49 -3.46 9.59 11.77
CA GLU A 49 -3.51 10.12 10.41
C GLU A 49 -2.81 9.17 9.43
N ILE A 50 -3.47 8.93 8.30
CA ILE A 50 -2.90 8.28 7.12
C ILE A 50 -2.77 9.35 6.05
N MET A 51 -1.54 9.61 5.64
CA MET A 51 -1.23 10.54 4.56
C MET A 51 -1.54 9.90 3.20
N VAL A 52 -2.20 10.62 2.32
CA VAL A 52 -2.50 10.21 0.93
C VAL A 52 -2.22 11.36 -0.04
N PHE A 53 -2.26 11.10 -1.35
CA PHE A 53 -2.07 12.11 -2.39
C PHE A 53 -3.38 12.31 -3.18
N GLU A 54 -3.92 13.53 -3.22
CA GLU A 54 -5.19 13.82 -3.90
C GLU A 54 -5.00 14.12 -5.39
N PRO A 55 -5.82 13.54 -6.31
CA PRO A 55 -6.99 12.70 -6.04
C PRO A 55 -6.62 11.23 -5.77
N PHE A 56 -7.30 10.61 -4.80
CA PHE A 56 -7.10 9.22 -4.38
C PHE A 56 -8.40 8.42 -4.43
N TYR A 57 -8.29 7.09 -4.29
CA TYR A 57 -9.45 6.19 -4.24
C TYR A 57 -10.35 6.49 -3.03
N ALA A 58 -11.57 6.96 -3.30
CA ALA A 58 -12.48 7.51 -2.29
C ALA A 58 -12.71 6.62 -1.05
N ASN A 59 -12.65 5.29 -1.20
CA ASN A 59 -12.87 4.36 -0.10
C ASN A 59 -11.76 4.36 0.96
N TYR A 60 -10.56 4.90 0.68
CA TYR A 60 -9.54 5.10 1.72
C TYR A 60 -10.08 5.95 2.88
N THR A 61 -10.88 6.98 2.58
CA THR A 61 -11.57 7.79 3.60
C THR A 61 -12.54 6.97 4.43
N THR A 62 -13.31 6.08 3.79
CA THR A 62 -14.28 5.22 4.47
C THR A 62 -13.57 4.24 5.41
N PHE A 63 -12.54 3.55 4.92
CA PHE A 63 -11.78 2.59 5.71
C PHE A 63 -11.07 3.24 6.89
N ALA A 64 -10.46 4.42 6.69
CA ALA A 64 -9.84 5.16 7.79
C ALA A 64 -10.85 5.58 8.86
N ARG A 65 -11.98 6.17 8.45
CA ARG A 65 -13.00 6.70 9.37
C ARG A 65 -13.68 5.62 10.21
N GLU A 66 -13.84 4.42 9.66
CA GLU A 66 -14.46 3.29 10.38
C GLU A 66 -13.72 2.95 11.68
N PHE A 67 -12.41 3.14 11.72
CA PHE A 67 -11.56 2.92 12.90
C PHE A 67 -11.15 4.22 13.61
N GLY A 68 -11.80 5.33 13.31
CA GLY A 68 -11.52 6.64 13.91
C GLY A 68 -10.22 7.29 13.42
N ALA A 69 -9.54 6.73 12.43
CA ALA A 69 -8.40 7.34 11.75
C ALA A 69 -8.86 8.45 10.77
N LYS A 70 -7.93 9.33 10.42
CA LYS A 70 -8.15 10.46 9.52
C LYS A 70 -7.28 10.34 8.29
N ILE A 71 -7.82 10.77 7.15
CA ILE A 71 -7.02 10.98 5.95
C ILE A 71 -6.43 12.39 5.99
N ASN A 72 -5.12 12.50 5.84
CA ASN A 72 -4.43 13.76 5.56
C ASN A 72 -4.02 13.77 4.08
N ALA A 73 -4.67 14.58 3.26
CA ALA A 73 -4.46 14.57 1.82
C ALA A 73 -3.47 15.66 1.39
N VAL A 74 -2.39 15.25 0.73
CA VAL A 74 -1.44 16.15 0.08
C VAL A 74 -1.90 16.39 -1.35
N GLN A 75 -2.05 17.66 -1.74
CA GLN A 75 -2.56 18.02 -3.05
C GLN A 75 -1.53 17.70 -4.16
N THR A 76 -1.98 17.01 -5.21
CA THR A 76 -1.26 16.92 -6.50
C THR A 76 -2.03 17.67 -7.57
N ASN A 77 -1.41 17.91 -8.74
CA ASN A 77 -2.02 18.71 -9.80
C ASN A 77 -2.03 17.99 -11.15
N VAL A 78 -3.08 18.24 -11.92
CA VAL A 78 -3.21 17.72 -13.29
C VAL A 78 -2.13 18.25 -14.23
N THR A 79 -1.65 19.47 -14.02
CA THR A 79 -0.58 20.09 -14.82
C THR A 79 0.75 19.35 -14.71
N ASP A 80 0.97 18.71 -13.56
CA ASP A 80 2.15 17.91 -13.26
C ASP A 80 1.87 16.41 -13.48
N GLY A 81 0.76 16.06 -14.15
CA GLY A 81 0.37 14.65 -14.37
C GLY A 81 -0.01 13.88 -13.11
N TYR A 82 -0.32 14.59 -12.01
CA TYR A 82 -0.55 14.02 -10.67
C TYR A 82 0.66 13.31 -10.06
N HIS A 83 1.86 13.66 -10.51
CA HIS A 83 3.11 13.26 -9.86
C HIS A 83 3.21 13.83 -8.43
N LEU A 84 4.05 13.20 -7.62
CA LEU A 84 4.24 13.55 -6.22
C LEU A 84 4.88 14.94 -6.11
N PRO A 85 4.45 15.75 -5.12
CA PRO A 85 5.13 17.01 -4.83
C PRO A 85 6.51 16.72 -4.24
N ASP A 86 7.34 17.76 -4.16
CA ASP A 86 8.69 17.61 -3.59
C ASP A 86 8.68 17.15 -2.13
N ALA A 87 9.83 16.64 -1.68
CA ALA A 87 9.98 16.11 -0.34
C ALA A 87 9.63 17.13 0.76
N ALA A 88 9.93 18.41 0.57
CA ALA A 88 9.64 19.43 1.57
C ALA A 88 8.14 19.65 1.74
N ALA A 89 7.39 19.64 0.63
CA ALA A 89 5.94 19.73 0.64
C ALA A 89 5.29 18.51 1.32
N ILE A 90 5.81 17.30 1.08
CA ILE A 90 5.33 16.06 1.74
C ILE A 90 5.65 16.10 3.24
N GLU A 91 6.90 16.38 3.59
CA GLU A 91 7.35 16.43 4.99
C GLU A 91 6.61 17.49 5.82
N ALA A 92 6.24 18.62 5.21
CA ALA A 92 5.46 19.66 5.87
C ALA A 92 4.05 19.20 6.31
N GLN A 93 3.54 18.12 5.74
CA GLN A 93 2.24 17.54 6.10
C GLN A 93 2.35 16.44 7.17
N ILE A 94 3.57 16.03 7.55
CA ILE A 94 3.77 15.00 8.57
C ILE A 94 3.56 15.61 9.96
N THR A 95 2.72 14.96 10.76
CA THR A 95 2.43 15.34 12.15
C THR A 95 2.82 14.21 13.11
N PRO A 96 2.86 14.45 14.43
CA PRO A 96 3.04 13.37 15.41
C PRO A 96 1.94 12.30 15.39
N ARG A 97 0.82 12.55 14.69
CA ARG A 97 -0.29 11.60 14.51
C ARG A 97 -0.20 10.82 13.20
N THR A 98 0.70 11.19 12.29
CA THR A 98 0.91 10.45 11.04
C THR A 98 1.48 9.06 11.34
N LYS A 99 0.78 8.01 10.92
CA LYS A 99 1.19 6.61 11.10
C LYS A 99 1.61 5.93 9.80
N ALA A 100 1.05 6.36 8.69
CA ALA A 100 1.33 5.76 7.40
C ALA A 100 1.25 6.78 6.27
N VAL A 101 2.00 6.50 5.21
CA VAL A 101 1.74 6.99 3.86
C VAL A 101 1.02 5.89 3.10
N LEU A 102 -0.09 6.23 2.46
CA LEU A 102 -0.88 5.34 1.64
C LEU A 102 -1.00 5.92 0.23
N LEU A 103 -0.55 5.15 -0.76
CA LEU A 103 -0.60 5.53 -2.17
C LEU A 103 -1.02 4.33 -3.01
N THR A 104 -1.58 4.62 -4.19
CA THR A 104 -1.85 3.61 -5.22
C THR A 104 -0.85 3.81 -6.35
N ASN A 105 -0.14 2.76 -6.76
CA ASN A 105 0.77 2.82 -7.90
C ASN A 105 0.66 1.53 -8.73
N PRO A 106 0.08 1.58 -9.96
CA PRO A 106 -0.50 2.75 -10.65
C PRO A 106 -1.72 3.38 -9.97
N GLY A 107 -1.87 4.69 -10.14
CA GLY A 107 -2.85 5.53 -9.46
C GLY A 107 -4.30 5.31 -9.86
N ASN A 108 -5.20 5.36 -8.89
CA ASN A 108 -6.65 5.43 -9.09
C ASN A 108 -7.18 6.64 -8.29
N PRO A 109 -7.77 7.66 -8.94
CA PRO A 109 -8.33 7.68 -10.29
C PRO A 109 -7.40 8.21 -11.40
N THR A 110 -6.17 8.60 -11.08
CA THR A 110 -5.33 9.41 -11.99
C THR A 110 -4.64 8.62 -13.10
N GLY A 111 -4.41 7.33 -12.91
CA GLY A 111 -3.58 6.51 -13.79
C GLY A 111 -2.08 6.81 -13.70
N VAL A 112 -1.64 7.68 -12.77
CA VAL A 112 -0.22 8.02 -12.61
C VAL A 112 0.62 6.78 -12.29
N VAL A 113 1.81 6.69 -12.87
CA VAL A 113 2.80 5.68 -12.50
C VAL A 113 4.02 6.42 -11.97
N TYR A 114 4.36 6.19 -10.70
CA TYR A 114 5.44 6.94 -10.08
C TYR A 114 6.81 6.58 -10.67
N THR A 115 7.65 7.59 -10.83
CA THR A 115 9.03 7.42 -11.29
C THR A 115 9.89 6.80 -10.21
N GLN A 116 11.09 6.38 -10.60
CA GLN A 116 12.09 5.85 -9.69
C GLN A 116 12.43 6.85 -8.59
N GLU A 117 12.64 8.10 -8.97
CA GLU A 117 13.03 9.19 -8.08
C GLU A 117 11.93 9.49 -7.06
N GLU A 118 10.66 9.44 -7.48
CA GLU A 118 9.50 9.60 -6.60
C GLU A 118 9.39 8.47 -5.57
N MET A 119 9.60 7.22 -6.02
CA MET A 119 9.61 6.06 -5.13
C MET A 119 10.76 6.12 -4.13
N ASP A 120 11.97 6.52 -4.56
CA ASP A 120 13.14 6.69 -3.69
C ASP A 120 12.92 7.82 -2.67
N MET A 121 12.28 8.92 -3.09
CA MET A 121 11.88 10.00 -2.21
C MET A 121 10.91 9.52 -1.12
N ILE A 122 9.84 8.81 -1.50
CA ILE A 122 8.90 8.23 -0.52
C ILE A 122 9.63 7.25 0.41
N SER A 123 10.51 6.40 -0.13
CA SER A 123 11.32 5.47 0.67
C SER A 123 12.18 6.18 1.71
N ALA A 124 12.80 7.30 1.35
CA ALA A 124 13.59 8.11 2.27
C ALA A 124 12.70 8.74 3.36
N ILE A 125 11.54 9.29 2.99
CA ILE A 125 10.62 9.95 3.93
C ILE A 125 10.06 8.94 4.94
N VAL A 126 9.51 7.81 4.48
CA VAL A 126 8.88 6.84 5.40
C VAL A 126 9.88 6.27 6.40
N ARG A 127 11.14 6.05 6.00
CA ARG A 127 12.21 5.61 6.92
C ARG A 127 12.66 6.71 7.87
N LYS A 128 12.77 7.94 7.40
CA LYS A 128 13.18 9.10 8.22
C LYS A 128 12.20 9.35 9.38
N TYR A 129 10.91 9.13 9.14
CA TYR A 129 9.83 9.39 10.11
C TYR A 129 9.25 8.12 10.75
N ASP A 130 9.83 6.95 10.46
CA ASP A 130 9.35 5.65 10.93
C ASP A 130 7.85 5.41 10.67
N LEU A 131 7.42 5.71 9.45
CA LEU A 131 6.04 5.56 8.99
C LEU A 131 5.85 4.24 8.27
N ALA A 132 4.67 3.64 8.39
CA ALA A 132 4.29 2.56 7.49
C ALA A 132 4.08 3.08 6.07
N LEU A 133 4.39 2.26 5.07
CA LEU A 133 4.07 2.52 3.67
C LEU A 133 3.04 1.49 3.19
N ILE A 134 1.80 1.93 3.00
CA ILE A 134 0.74 1.14 2.37
C ILE A 134 0.81 1.38 0.86
N ALA A 135 1.45 0.46 0.15
CA ALA A 135 1.53 0.45 -1.31
C ALA A 135 0.37 -0.36 -1.89
N ASP A 136 -0.66 0.33 -2.36
CA ASP A 136 -1.78 -0.29 -3.08
C ASP A 136 -1.37 -0.52 -4.54
N GLU A 137 -0.97 -1.76 -4.84
CA GLU A 137 -0.41 -2.17 -6.13
C GLU A 137 -1.40 -3.01 -6.95
N VAL A 138 -2.70 -2.94 -6.66
CA VAL A 138 -3.74 -3.76 -7.34
C VAL A 138 -3.82 -3.51 -8.86
N TYR A 139 -3.26 -2.41 -9.35
CA TYR A 139 -3.21 -2.04 -10.77
C TYR A 139 -1.83 -2.26 -11.40
N ARG A 140 -0.88 -2.92 -10.74
CA ARG A 140 0.53 -3.03 -11.17
C ARG A 140 0.77 -3.61 -12.58
N GLU A 141 -0.20 -4.31 -13.16
CA GLU A 141 -0.14 -4.80 -14.56
C GLU A 141 -0.73 -3.82 -15.59
N PHE A 142 -1.37 -2.75 -15.15
CA PHE A 142 -2.03 -1.76 -16.01
C PHE A 142 -1.10 -0.57 -16.28
N VAL A 143 0.13 -0.87 -16.70
CA VAL A 143 1.11 0.13 -17.13
C VAL A 143 1.24 0.03 -18.64
N TYR A 144 0.83 1.08 -19.33
CA TYR A 144 0.78 1.13 -20.79
C TYR A 144 2.06 1.69 -21.42
N ASP A 145 2.74 2.58 -20.70
CA ASP A 145 3.97 3.24 -21.11
C ASP A 145 5.04 3.11 -20.00
N GLY A 146 6.29 2.91 -20.41
CA GLY A 146 7.42 2.82 -19.47
C GLY A 146 7.51 1.50 -18.70
N ALA A 147 8.27 1.53 -17.60
CA ALA A 147 8.48 0.37 -16.74
C ALA A 147 7.80 0.59 -15.40
N TYR A 148 7.19 -0.48 -14.87
CA TYR A 148 6.64 -0.49 -13.52
C TYR A 148 7.69 -0.98 -12.51
N ARG A 149 7.79 -0.31 -11.36
CA ARG A 149 8.52 -0.78 -10.19
C ARG A 149 7.59 -0.92 -9.00
N SER A 150 7.68 -2.04 -8.30
CA SER A 150 7.00 -2.28 -7.03
C SER A 150 7.87 -1.80 -5.88
N PHE A 151 7.26 -1.26 -4.82
CA PHE A 151 7.99 -0.94 -3.58
C PHE A 151 8.59 -2.20 -2.94
N GLY A 152 8.05 -3.39 -3.24
CA GLY A 152 8.60 -4.67 -2.78
C GLY A 152 10.02 -4.97 -3.26
N THR A 153 10.50 -4.24 -4.27
CA THR A 153 11.88 -4.33 -4.78
C THR A 153 12.89 -3.51 -3.97
N MET A 154 12.44 -2.76 -2.95
CA MET A 154 13.26 -1.85 -2.14
C MET A 154 13.54 -2.50 -0.76
N PRO A 155 14.66 -3.22 -0.59
CA PRO A 155 14.93 -3.98 0.63
C PRO A 155 15.01 -3.11 1.88
N GLU A 156 15.39 -1.84 1.74
CA GLU A 156 15.43 -0.87 2.84
C GLU A 156 14.05 -0.55 3.44
N LEU A 157 12.96 -0.91 2.76
CA LEU A 157 11.58 -0.75 3.24
C LEU A 157 11.02 -2.00 3.92
N ALA A 158 11.83 -3.03 4.16
CA ALA A 158 11.36 -4.31 4.72
C ALA A 158 10.53 -4.14 6.02
N ASP A 159 10.90 -3.17 6.87
CA ASP A 159 10.21 -2.91 8.13
C ASP A 159 9.04 -1.91 8.00
N ASN A 160 8.90 -1.18 6.89
CA ASN A 160 7.86 -0.17 6.70
C ASN A 160 6.75 -0.62 5.75
N LEU A 161 7.07 -1.49 4.79
CA LEU A 161 6.24 -1.77 3.63
C LEU A 161 5.09 -2.75 3.90
N ILE A 162 3.93 -2.38 3.38
CA ILE A 162 2.71 -3.16 3.30
C ILE A 162 2.22 -3.10 1.86
N ILE A 163 2.33 -4.19 1.12
CA ILE A 163 1.79 -4.28 -0.23
C ILE A 163 0.36 -4.80 -0.16
N ILE A 164 -0.55 -4.10 -0.83
CA ILE A 164 -1.91 -4.55 -1.07
C ILE A 164 -2.01 -4.99 -2.53
N ASP A 165 -2.45 -6.23 -2.76
CA ASP A 165 -2.70 -6.76 -4.10
C ASP A 165 -4.04 -7.53 -4.16
N SER A 166 -4.57 -7.71 -5.36
CA SER A 166 -5.90 -8.27 -5.60
C SER A 166 -6.02 -8.88 -7.00
N VAL A 167 -6.60 -10.07 -7.08
CA VAL A 167 -6.89 -10.73 -8.36
C VAL A 167 -8.00 -10.02 -9.14
N SER A 168 -8.74 -9.13 -8.48
CA SER A 168 -9.96 -8.49 -8.99
C SER A 168 -9.73 -7.74 -10.30
N LYS A 169 -8.59 -7.04 -10.41
CA LYS A 169 -8.26 -6.20 -11.57
C LYS A 169 -7.51 -7.02 -12.61
N ARG A 170 -6.37 -7.60 -12.23
CA ARG A 170 -5.50 -8.41 -13.10
C ARG A 170 -6.25 -9.48 -13.91
N TYR A 171 -7.19 -10.18 -13.27
CA TYR A 171 -7.92 -11.29 -13.92
C TYR A 171 -9.37 -10.96 -14.25
N SER A 172 -9.79 -9.69 -14.14
CA SER A 172 -11.20 -9.29 -14.28
C SER A 172 -12.15 -10.11 -13.39
N ALA A 173 -11.66 -10.58 -12.25
CA ALA A 173 -12.33 -11.52 -11.35
C ALA A 173 -12.84 -10.82 -10.08
N CYS A 174 -13.48 -9.65 -10.23
CA CYS A 174 -13.94 -8.84 -9.09
C CYS A 174 -14.89 -9.59 -8.13
N GLY A 175 -15.64 -10.57 -8.64
CA GLY A 175 -16.54 -11.43 -7.86
C GLY A 175 -15.86 -12.62 -7.18
N ALA A 176 -14.61 -12.95 -7.51
CA ALA A 176 -13.87 -14.05 -6.87
C ALA A 176 -13.40 -13.69 -5.45
N ARG A 177 -13.27 -12.39 -5.18
CA ARG A 177 -12.93 -11.83 -3.86
C ARG A 177 -11.64 -12.40 -3.24
N ILE A 178 -10.56 -12.42 -4.02
CA ILE A 178 -9.24 -12.84 -3.53
C ILE A 178 -8.28 -11.65 -3.57
N GLY A 179 -7.68 -11.34 -2.44
CA GLY A 179 -6.62 -10.34 -2.31
C GLY A 179 -5.58 -10.77 -1.30
N CYS A 180 -4.59 -9.93 -1.07
CA CYS A 180 -3.60 -10.18 -0.04
C CYS A 180 -2.98 -8.91 0.54
N ILE A 181 -2.48 -9.05 1.76
CA ILE A 181 -1.47 -8.19 2.35
C ILE A 181 -0.13 -8.92 2.28
N ILE A 182 0.92 -8.22 1.89
CA ILE A 182 2.30 -8.72 1.93
C ILE A 182 3.16 -7.76 2.74
N SER A 183 3.80 -8.25 3.79
CA SER A 183 4.73 -7.44 4.59
C SER A 183 5.79 -8.33 5.26
N LYS A 184 7.04 -7.83 5.27
CA LYS A 184 8.15 -8.45 6.01
C LYS A 184 8.19 -8.00 7.47
N ASN A 185 7.46 -6.93 7.83
CA ASN A 185 7.38 -6.45 9.21
C ASN A 185 6.62 -7.46 10.08
N LYS A 186 7.37 -8.13 10.96
CA LYS A 186 6.83 -9.17 11.84
C LYS A 186 5.93 -8.63 12.94
N GLU A 187 6.09 -7.39 13.35
CA GLU A 187 5.22 -6.79 14.37
C GLU A 187 3.86 -6.44 13.77
N LEU A 188 3.84 -5.81 12.60
CA LEU A 188 2.60 -5.58 11.84
C LEU A 188 1.88 -6.91 11.55
N ALA A 189 2.62 -7.92 11.08
CA ALA A 189 2.07 -9.25 10.82
C ALA A 189 1.34 -9.84 12.04
N LYS A 190 1.87 -9.66 13.26
CA LYS A 190 1.18 -10.08 14.49
C LYS A 190 -0.10 -9.29 14.74
N GLN A 191 -0.10 -7.98 14.50
CA GLN A 191 -1.30 -7.16 14.69
C GLN A 191 -2.40 -7.55 13.70
N ILE A 192 -2.05 -7.78 12.42
CA ILE A 192 -3.00 -8.28 11.41
C ILE A 192 -3.61 -9.62 11.85
N ILE A 193 -2.81 -10.55 12.40
CA ILE A 193 -3.33 -11.84 12.89
C ILE A 193 -4.34 -11.66 14.02
N LYS A 194 -4.10 -10.70 14.93
CA LYS A 194 -5.05 -10.41 16.02
C LYS A 194 -6.39 -9.87 15.50
N CYS A 195 -6.38 -9.09 14.42
CA CYS A 195 -7.62 -8.61 13.79
C CYS A 195 -8.49 -9.74 13.21
N CYS A 196 -7.92 -10.93 13.01
CA CYS A 196 -8.62 -12.10 12.46
C CYS A 196 -9.16 -13.08 13.53
N GLN A 197 -9.01 -12.77 14.82
CA GLN A 197 -9.48 -13.59 15.94
C GLN A 197 -10.82 -13.08 16.47
#